data_AF-A0A829EW48-F1
#
_entry.id   AF-A0A829EW48-F1
#
_cell.length_a   1.000
_cell.length_b   1.000
_cell.length_c   1.000
_cell.angle_alpha   90.00
_cell.angle_beta   90.00
_cell.angle_gamma   90.00
#
_symmetry.space_group_name_H-M   'P 1'
#
loop_
_entity.id
_entity.type
_entity.pdbx_description
1 polymer ?
#
loop_
_entity_poly.entity_id
_entity_poly.type
_entity_poly.pdbx_seq_one_letter_code
_entity_poly.pdbx_strand_id
1 'polypeptide(L)'
;MVAKKYVIGNFKGGVGKSTCAQMLGFESAVNEGKRTLIIDLDMQGNTSDVMNLTHMNFTNEEGGGEGEPIVYENTVTDVLINNLPPKEAVYKVINNLYILPADMSFEMYDDWIKDQYNDSLSQFKYMKEKLEPLFDEFDVIYLDVPPSISVYSKSAMYIADWAIVVLQTQVKSMRNAMQYLEYMDFFVKEFDTNLYVAGVIPFMLESGDAVDQEMYKQAQEIYGEHLIKNVVLKNARLKRYDGSGITMEKTKKGLLKQWDRKSHELFISILKELEEHENWYAEVE
;
A
#
# COMPACT_ATOMS: atom_id res chain seq x y z
N MET A 1 5.95 -20.46 0.52
CA MET A 1 4.50 -20.12 0.55
C MET A 1 4.34 -18.95 -0.39
N VAL A 2 3.27 -18.90 -1.17
CA VAL A 2 2.99 -17.76 -2.05
C VAL A 2 2.65 -16.55 -1.17
N ALA A 3 3.18 -15.38 -1.51
CA ALA A 3 2.95 -14.14 -0.79
C ALA A 3 1.45 -13.79 -0.71
N LYS A 4 1.04 -13.23 0.42
CA LYS A 4 -0.26 -12.54 0.54
C LYS A 4 -0.15 -11.15 -0.08
N LYS A 5 -1.01 -10.84 -1.05
CA LYS A 5 -0.91 -9.63 -1.89
C LYS A 5 -2.06 -8.67 -1.58
N TYR A 6 -1.71 -7.44 -1.24
CA TYR A 6 -2.63 -6.39 -0.87
C TYR A 6 -2.61 -5.26 -1.88
N VAL A 7 -3.76 -4.87 -2.44
CA VAL A 7 -3.89 -3.60 -3.17
C VAL A 7 -4.46 -2.54 -2.23
N ILE A 8 -3.82 -1.37 -2.19
CA ILE A 8 -4.25 -0.26 -1.33
C ILE A 8 -4.96 0.79 -2.18
N GLY A 9 -6.28 0.88 -2.05
CA GLY A 9 -7.12 1.53 -3.04
C GLY A 9 -8.15 2.51 -2.49
N ASN A 10 -8.50 3.49 -3.34
CA ASN A 10 -9.68 4.36 -3.29
C ASN A 10 -9.69 5.24 -4.56
N PHE A 11 -10.88 5.64 -5.05
CA PHE A 11 -11.04 6.56 -6.20
C PHE A 11 -10.69 8.03 -5.91
N LYS A 12 -10.34 8.37 -4.67
CA LYS A 12 -9.96 9.74 -4.30
C LYS A 12 -8.44 9.87 -4.10
N GLY A 13 -7.88 10.92 -4.70
CA GLY A 13 -6.50 11.34 -4.51
C GLY A 13 -6.27 11.90 -3.10
N GLY A 14 -5.04 11.77 -2.59
CA GLY A 14 -4.64 12.39 -1.32
C GLY A 14 -5.26 11.79 -0.06
N VAL A 15 -5.88 10.60 -0.13
CA VAL A 15 -6.54 9.96 1.02
C VAL A 15 -5.61 9.27 2.02
N GLY A 16 -4.33 9.14 1.70
CA GLY A 16 -3.35 8.43 2.54
C GLY A 16 -3.04 7.01 2.09
N LYS A 17 -3.33 6.63 0.83
CA LYS A 17 -3.03 5.30 0.27
C LYS A 17 -1.54 4.95 0.39
N SER A 18 -0.68 5.78 -0.20
CA SER A 18 0.78 5.62 -0.12
C SER A 18 1.29 5.60 1.32
N THR A 19 0.79 6.48 2.20
CA THR A 19 1.13 6.44 3.63
C THR A 19 0.76 5.11 4.28
N CYS A 20 -0.40 4.54 3.93
CA CYS A 20 -0.79 3.22 4.42
C CYS A 20 0.11 2.12 3.85
N ALA A 21 0.44 2.16 2.55
CA ALA A 21 1.37 1.20 1.92
C ALA A 21 2.74 1.20 2.60
N GLN A 22 3.29 2.40 2.79
CA GLN A 22 4.57 2.63 3.44
C GLN A 22 4.58 2.11 4.87
N MET A 23 3.58 2.48 5.68
CA MET A 23 3.55 2.13 7.10
C MET A 23 3.17 0.65 7.33
N LEU A 24 2.18 0.11 6.63
CA LEU A 24 1.82 -1.31 6.73
C LEU A 24 2.98 -2.20 6.27
N GLY A 25 3.65 -1.81 5.17
CA GLY A 25 4.83 -2.52 4.69
C GLY A 25 5.99 -2.48 5.69
N PHE A 26 6.26 -1.31 6.26
CA PHE A 26 7.29 -1.14 7.28
C PHE A 26 7.01 -1.97 8.54
N GLU A 27 5.78 -1.92 9.08
CA GLU A 27 5.45 -2.67 10.29
C GLU A 27 5.40 -4.18 10.05
N SER A 28 4.97 -4.63 8.86
CA SER A 28 5.05 -6.06 8.50
C SER A 28 6.50 -6.56 8.51
N ALA A 29 7.43 -5.75 8.00
CA ALA A 29 8.85 -6.11 7.98
C ALA A 29 9.50 -6.06 9.37
N VAL A 30 9.22 -5.01 10.14
CA VAL A 30 9.93 -4.70 11.39
C VAL A 30 9.28 -5.35 12.61
N ASN A 31 7.96 -5.24 12.75
CA ASN A 31 7.23 -5.73 13.91
C ASN A 31 6.86 -7.21 13.77
N GLU A 32 6.45 -7.65 12.57
CA GLU A 32 6.05 -9.05 12.33
C GLU A 32 7.20 -9.93 11.79
N GLY A 33 8.29 -9.31 11.32
CA GLY A 33 9.45 -10.01 10.78
C GLY A 33 9.21 -10.68 9.42
N LYS A 34 8.14 -10.31 8.71
CA LYS A 34 7.78 -10.85 7.38
C LYS A 34 8.70 -10.29 6.31
N ARG A 35 9.14 -11.10 5.34
CA ARG A 35 9.78 -10.58 4.13
C ARG A 35 8.70 -9.84 3.33
N THR A 36 8.80 -8.53 3.28
CA THR A 36 7.78 -7.64 2.73
C THR A 36 8.30 -6.89 1.52
N LEU A 37 7.53 -6.92 0.44
CA LEU A 37 7.77 -6.10 -0.75
C LEU A 37 6.65 -5.06 -0.87
N ILE A 38 7.03 -3.82 -1.12
CA ILE A 38 6.12 -2.81 -1.64
C ILE A 38 6.37 -2.68 -3.14
N ILE A 39 5.34 -2.65 -3.96
CA ILE A 39 5.42 -2.33 -5.39
C ILE A 39 4.72 -0.99 -5.58
N ASP A 40 5.49 0.02 -5.95
CA ASP A 40 4.96 1.34 -6.29
C ASP A 40 4.46 1.28 -7.74
N LEU A 41 3.17 1.51 -7.96
CA LEU A 41 2.54 1.56 -9.27
C LEU A 41 2.00 2.97 -9.58
N ASP A 42 2.49 4.01 -8.89
CA ASP A 42 2.19 5.40 -9.18
C ASP A 42 3.43 6.08 -9.79
N MET A 43 3.27 6.67 -10.99
CA MET A 43 4.35 7.41 -11.68
C MET A 43 4.92 8.57 -10.84
N GLN A 44 4.17 9.05 -9.84
CA GLN A 44 4.66 10.09 -8.93
C GLN A 44 5.76 9.57 -7.99
N GLY A 45 5.92 8.25 -7.83
CA GLY A 45 7.04 7.66 -7.08
C GLY A 45 7.05 7.99 -5.58
N ASN A 46 5.95 8.49 -5.01
CA ASN A 46 5.93 8.98 -3.62
C ASN A 46 6.34 7.89 -2.61
N THR A 47 5.93 6.65 -2.85
CA THR A 47 6.32 5.52 -1.98
C THR A 47 7.77 5.15 -2.19
N SER A 48 8.24 5.18 -3.44
CA SER A 48 9.65 5.01 -3.80
C SER A 48 10.57 6.03 -3.09
N ASP A 49 10.17 7.31 -3.07
CA ASP A 49 10.88 8.40 -2.39
C ASP A 49 10.95 8.20 -0.88
N VAL A 50 9.80 7.91 -0.23
CA VAL A 50 9.76 7.68 1.21
C VAL A 50 10.58 6.46 1.60
N MET A 51 10.58 5.39 0.80
CA MET A 51 11.42 4.22 1.05
C MET A 51 12.91 4.55 0.91
N ASN A 52 13.30 5.40 -0.05
CA ASN A 52 14.69 5.82 -0.20
C ASN A 52 15.17 6.64 1.02
N LEU A 53 14.37 7.61 1.45
CA LEU A 53 14.65 8.38 2.68
C LEU A 53 14.66 7.48 3.92
N THR A 54 13.77 6.48 3.97
CA THR A 54 13.74 5.49 5.05
C THR A 54 15.06 4.72 5.07
N HIS A 55 15.55 4.21 3.94
CA HIS A 55 16.83 3.51 3.84
C HIS A 55 17.97 4.32 4.48
N MET A 56 18.07 5.60 4.17
CA MET A 56 19.11 6.50 4.71
C MET A 56 19.06 6.62 6.24
N ASN A 57 17.90 6.46 6.87
CA ASN A 57 17.73 6.64 8.32
C ASN A 57 18.20 5.44 9.16
N PHE A 58 18.45 4.29 8.53
CA PHE A 58 18.80 3.05 9.22
C PHE A 58 20.27 2.69 8.98
N THR A 59 20.87 2.02 9.96
CA THR A 59 22.28 1.60 9.89
C THR A 59 22.48 0.46 8.89
N ASN A 60 23.72 0.24 8.47
CA ASN A 60 24.09 -0.92 7.66
C ASN A 60 23.72 -2.26 8.33
N GLU A 61 23.80 -2.35 9.67
CA GLU A 61 23.40 -3.56 10.43
C GLU A 61 21.89 -3.82 10.35
N GLU A 62 21.09 -2.76 10.33
CA GLU A 62 19.64 -2.79 10.13
C GLU A 62 19.27 -2.97 8.64
N GLY A 63 20.27 -3.09 7.76
CA GLY A 63 20.10 -3.22 6.31
C GLY A 63 19.76 -1.92 5.60
N GLY A 64 19.87 -0.78 6.28
CA GLY A 64 19.75 0.57 5.72
C GLY A 64 21.05 1.09 5.12
N GLY A 65 21.06 2.37 4.75
CA GLY A 65 22.14 3.03 4.01
C GLY A 65 23.05 3.91 4.86
N GLU A 66 22.78 4.09 6.15
CA GLU A 66 23.58 4.90 7.08
C GLU A 66 23.89 6.31 6.54
N GLY A 67 22.86 6.97 6.02
CA GLY A 67 22.94 8.29 5.39
C GLY A 67 23.12 8.27 3.86
N GLU A 68 23.40 7.12 3.26
CA GLU A 68 23.48 6.97 1.79
C GLU A 68 22.12 6.53 1.21
N PRO A 69 21.69 7.13 0.08
CA PRO A 69 20.43 6.77 -0.58
C PRO A 69 20.57 5.51 -1.44
N ILE A 70 19.42 4.90 -1.79
CA ILE A 70 19.39 3.88 -2.83
C ILE A 70 19.47 4.55 -4.20
N VAL A 71 20.25 3.99 -5.13
CA VAL A 71 20.20 4.37 -6.54
C VAL A 71 19.27 3.41 -7.27
N TYR A 72 18.08 3.88 -7.66
CA TYR A 72 17.14 3.09 -8.46
C TYR A 72 17.56 3.14 -9.93
N GLU A 73 18.39 2.16 -10.35
CA GLU A 73 18.81 2.00 -11.74
C GLU A 73 17.69 1.47 -12.65
N ASN A 74 16.82 0.62 -12.09
CA ASN A 74 15.69 0.01 -12.78
C ASN A 74 14.42 0.21 -11.95
N THR A 75 13.29 0.34 -12.63
CA THR A 75 11.97 0.55 -12.02
C THR A 75 10.96 -0.47 -12.52
N VAL A 76 9.73 -0.39 -12.02
CA VAL A 76 8.61 -1.19 -12.53
C VAL A 76 8.39 -1.02 -14.03
N THR A 77 8.75 0.15 -14.61
CA THR A 77 8.70 0.38 -16.05
C THR A 77 9.65 -0.56 -16.80
N ASP A 78 10.87 -0.76 -16.31
CA ASP A 78 11.85 -1.63 -16.95
C ASP A 78 11.40 -3.10 -16.94
N VAL A 79 10.75 -3.51 -15.86
CA VAL A 79 10.16 -4.84 -15.74
C VAL A 79 9.02 -5.02 -16.74
N LEU A 80 8.11 -4.06 -16.83
CA LEU A 80 6.87 -4.19 -17.59
C LEU A 80 7.03 -3.85 -19.08
N ILE A 81 7.88 -2.92 -19.45
CA ILE A 81 8.07 -2.47 -20.84
C ILE A 81 9.36 -3.05 -21.42
N ASN A 82 10.47 -2.95 -20.70
CA ASN A 82 11.79 -3.37 -21.19
C ASN A 82 12.07 -4.86 -20.97
N ASN A 83 11.11 -5.60 -20.39
CA ASN A 83 11.19 -7.03 -20.12
C ASN A 83 12.38 -7.42 -19.23
N LEU A 84 12.76 -6.53 -18.31
CA LEU A 84 13.76 -6.81 -17.29
C LEU A 84 13.22 -7.87 -16.30
N PRO A 85 14.02 -8.85 -15.87
CA PRO A 85 13.63 -9.73 -14.78
C PRO A 85 13.26 -8.92 -13.53
N PRO A 86 12.08 -9.15 -12.91
CA PRO A 86 11.57 -8.27 -11.85
C PRO A 86 12.51 -8.19 -10.63
N LYS A 87 13.26 -9.25 -10.36
CA LYS A 87 14.24 -9.33 -9.27
C LYS A 87 15.39 -8.32 -9.42
N GLU A 88 15.70 -7.89 -10.64
CA GLU A 88 16.76 -6.91 -10.93
C GLU A 88 16.33 -5.45 -10.68
N ALA A 89 15.03 -5.22 -10.46
CA ALA A 89 14.46 -3.92 -10.08
C ALA A 89 13.96 -3.89 -8.63
N VAL A 90 14.23 -4.91 -7.82
CA VAL A 90 13.86 -4.94 -6.40
C VAL A 90 15.04 -4.51 -5.54
N TYR A 91 14.81 -3.51 -4.70
CA TYR A 91 15.82 -2.93 -3.82
C TYR A 91 15.49 -3.22 -2.36
N LYS A 92 16.51 -3.55 -1.57
CA LYS A 92 16.39 -3.68 -0.12
C LYS A 92 16.37 -2.29 0.51
N VAL A 93 15.33 -1.98 1.28
CA VAL A 93 15.18 -0.73 2.02
C VAL A 93 15.82 -0.86 3.40
N ILE A 94 15.41 -1.88 4.15
CA ILE A 94 15.99 -2.29 5.42
C ILE A 94 15.88 -3.81 5.53
N ASN A 95 16.32 -4.42 6.62
CA ASN A 95 16.07 -5.84 6.88
C ASN A 95 14.57 -6.15 6.73
N ASN A 96 14.29 -7.19 5.94
CA ASN A 96 12.95 -7.66 5.58
C ASN A 96 12.06 -6.73 4.74
N LEU A 97 12.41 -5.45 4.54
CA LEU A 97 11.62 -4.53 3.72
C LEU A 97 12.28 -4.26 2.37
N TYR A 98 11.52 -4.42 1.30
CA TYR A 98 11.95 -4.25 -0.07
C TYR A 98 10.97 -3.38 -0.86
N ILE A 99 11.46 -2.76 -1.93
CA ILE A 99 10.68 -1.90 -2.83
C ILE A 99 10.98 -2.26 -4.29
N LEU A 100 9.92 -2.38 -5.11
CA LEU A 100 9.99 -2.26 -6.57
C LEU A 100 9.52 -0.83 -6.91
N PRO A 101 10.44 0.09 -7.24
CA PRO A 101 10.13 1.51 -7.32
C PRO A 101 9.45 1.86 -8.66
N ALA A 102 8.80 3.02 -8.67
CA ALA A 102 8.29 3.68 -9.86
C ALA A 102 8.88 5.08 -10.00
N ASP A 103 8.90 5.57 -11.23
CA ASP A 103 9.22 6.95 -11.56
C ASP A 103 8.29 7.45 -12.69
N MET A 104 8.55 8.67 -13.17
CA MET A 104 7.76 9.31 -14.21
C MET A 104 7.68 8.49 -15.52
N SER A 105 8.65 7.61 -15.80
CA SER A 105 8.62 6.77 -17.01
C SER A 105 7.43 5.80 -17.01
N PHE A 106 6.88 5.48 -15.83
CA PHE A 106 5.77 4.54 -15.71
C PHE A 106 4.47 5.05 -16.34
N GLU A 107 4.36 6.36 -16.58
CA GLU A 107 3.26 6.96 -17.34
C GLU A 107 3.08 6.35 -18.73
N MET A 108 4.18 5.88 -19.35
CA MET A 108 4.15 5.28 -20.69
C MET A 108 3.46 3.92 -20.75
N TYR A 109 3.30 3.22 -19.62
CA TYR A 109 2.80 1.85 -19.61
C TYR A 109 1.34 1.75 -20.05
N ASP A 110 0.47 2.71 -19.72
CA ASP A 110 -0.96 2.65 -20.08
C ASP A 110 -1.21 2.68 -21.59
N ASP A 111 -0.46 3.49 -22.33
CA ASP A 111 -0.54 3.50 -23.80
C ASP A 111 0.17 2.27 -24.39
N TRP A 112 1.37 1.96 -23.90
CA TRP A 112 2.16 0.83 -24.39
C TRP A 112 1.40 -0.50 -24.29
N ILE A 113 0.74 -0.78 -23.16
CA ILE A 113 0.04 -2.06 -22.95
C ILE A 113 -1.22 -2.18 -23.80
N LYS A 114 -1.90 -1.07 -24.10
CA LYS A 114 -3.07 -1.05 -24.99
C LYS A 114 -2.69 -1.29 -26.45
N ASP A 115 -1.49 -0.88 -26.86
CA ASP A 115 -0.96 -1.21 -28.19
C ASP A 115 -0.59 -2.69 -28.31
N GLN A 116 -0.23 -3.35 -27.20
CA GLN A 116 0.08 -4.79 -27.20
C GLN A 116 -1.17 -5.67 -27.13
N TYR A 117 -2.21 -5.24 -26.42
CA TYR A 117 -3.39 -6.06 -26.12
C TYR A 117 -4.69 -5.27 -26.26
N ASN A 118 -5.61 -5.82 -27.06
CA ASN A 118 -6.89 -5.18 -27.38
C ASN A 118 -7.97 -5.38 -26.29
N ASP A 119 -7.77 -6.31 -25.35
CA ASP A 119 -8.72 -6.61 -24.28
C ASP A 119 -8.09 -6.41 -22.89
N SER A 120 -8.91 -6.01 -21.92
CA SER A 120 -8.43 -5.68 -20.57
C SER A 120 -7.89 -6.88 -19.81
N LEU A 121 -8.46 -8.08 -20.00
CA LEU A 121 -8.02 -9.27 -19.27
C LEU A 121 -6.58 -9.64 -19.62
N SER A 122 -6.23 -9.58 -20.90
CA SER A 122 -4.86 -9.81 -21.37
C SER A 122 -3.87 -8.76 -20.81
N GLN A 123 -4.28 -7.49 -20.72
CA GLN A 123 -3.45 -6.43 -20.12
C GLN A 123 -3.13 -6.71 -18.64
N PHE A 124 -4.13 -7.18 -17.87
CA PHE A 124 -3.95 -7.49 -16.45
C PHE A 124 -3.09 -8.75 -16.24
N LYS A 125 -3.33 -9.78 -17.05
CA LYS A 125 -2.52 -11.02 -17.04
C LYS A 125 -1.06 -10.74 -17.35
N TYR A 126 -0.78 -9.84 -18.30
CA TYR A 126 0.58 -9.45 -18.62
C TYR A 126 1.33 -8.90 -17.41
N MET A 127 0.76 -7.94 -16.68
CA MET A 127 1.40 -7.40 -15.47
C MET A 127 1.61 -8.49 -14.41
N LYS A 128 0.60 -9.36 -14.21
CA LYS A 128 0.71 -10.49 -13.28
C LYS A 128 1.88 -11.42 -13.65
N GLU A 129 1.96 -11.85 -14.91
CA GLU A 129 3.02 -12.73 -15.41
C GLU A 129 4.43 -12.13 -15.22
N LYS A 130 4.57 -10.82 -15.43
CA LYS A 130 5.85 -10.12 -15.23
C LYS A 130 6.27 -10.03 -13.76
N LEU A 131 5.30 -9.92 -12.85
CA LEU A 131 5.56 -9.80 -11.41
C LEU A 131 5.53 -11.14 -10.66
N GLU A 132 4.97 -12.20 -11.27
CA GLU A 132 4.85 -13.54 -10.68
C GLU A 132 6.15 -14.11 -10.11
N PRO A 133 7.34 -13.91 -10.72
CA PRO A 133 8.60 -14.38 -10.14
C PRO A 133 8.95 -13.78 -8.76
N LEU A 134 8.25 -12.73 -8.33
CA LEU A 134 8.40 -12.14 -7.00
C LEU A 134 7.48 -12.80 -5.96
N PHE A 135 6.39 -13.44 -6.37
CA PHE A 135 5.32 -13.85 -5.43
C PHE A 135 5.75 -14.96 -4.47
N ASP A 136 6.76 -15.76 -4.82
CA ASP A 136 7.30 -16.80 -3.92
C ASP A 136 8.50 -16.35 -3.08
N GLU A 137 8.97 -15.11 -3.27
CA GLU A 137 10.15 -14.58 -2.57
C GLU A 137 9.79 -13.83 -1.29
N PHE A 138 8.53 -13.41 -1.14
CA PHE A 138 8.04 -12.58 -0.05
C PHE A 138 6.91 -13.28 0.69
N ASP A 139 6.74 -12.94 1.95
CA ASP A 139 5.59 -13.38 2.73
C ASP A 139 4.39 -12.47 2.44
N VAL A 140 4.64 -11.17 2.22
CA VAL A 140 3.60 -10.16 1.96
C VAL A 140 4.05 -9.18 0.88
N ILE A 141 3.12 -8.81 0.00
CA ILE A 141 3.30 -7.78 -1.03
C ILE A 141 2.22 -6.71 -0.90
N TYR A 142 2.60 -5.43 -0.89
CA TYR A 142 1.70 -4.28 -0.95
C TYR A 142 1.82 -3.58 -2.30
N LEU A 143 0.71 -3.39 -3.00
CA LEU A 143 0.61 -2.67 -4.27
C LEU A 143 0.05 -1.26 -3.98
N ASP A 144 0.89 -0.23 -4.09
CA ASP A 144 0.47 1.17 -3.99
C ASP A 144 0.07 1.68 -5.38
N VAL A 145 -1.17 2.12 -5.54
CA VAL A 145 -1.74 2.48 -6.84
C VAL A 145 -2.21 3.93 -6.89
N PRO A 146 -2.19 4.57 -8.08
CA PRO A 146 -2.71 5.90 -8.26
C PRO A 146 -4.22 5.95 -7.93
N PRO A 147 -4.76 7.13 -7.61
CA PRO A 147 -6.19 7.29 -7.31
C PRO A 147 -7.12 7.06 -8.52
N SER A 148 -6.58 7.02 -9.74
CA SER A 148 -7.35 6.86 -10.97
C SER A 148 -7.69 5.39 -11.22
N ILE A 149 -8.91 5.15 -11.72
CA ILE A 149 -9.30 3.86 -12.29
C ILE A 149 -8.62 3.74 -13.65
N SER A 150 -7.51 3.03 -13.68
CA SER A 150 -6.57 2.95 -14.80
C SER A 150 -6.17 1.49 -15.02
N VAL A 151 -5.42 1.20 -16.08
CA VAL A 151 -4.88 -0.17 -16.25
C VAL A 151 -4.00 -0.55 -15.05
N TYR A 152 -3.30 0.41 -14.44
CA TYR A 152 -2.45 0.21 -13.26
C TYR A 152 -3.24 -0.34 -12.08
N SER A 153 -4.28 0.39 -11.65
CA SER A 153 -5.06 0.04 -10.47
C SER A 153 -5.90 -1.22 -10.68
N LYS A 154 -6.40 -1.45 -11.90
CA LYS A 154 -7.12 -2.69 -12.25
C LYS A 154 -6.21 -3.91 -12.31
N SER A 155 -5.00 -3.76 -12.86
CA SER A 155 -4.02 -4.85 -12.86
C SER A 155 -3.61 -5.21 -11.43
N ALA A 156 -3.43 -4.22 -10.56
CA ALA A 156 -3.17 -4.46 -9.15
C ALA A 156 -4.34 -5.19 -8.45
N MET A 157 -5.60 -4.82 -8.73
CA MET A 157 -6.78 -5.56 -8.26
C MET A 157 -6.80 -7.01 -8.78
N TYR A 158 -6.39 -7.24 -10.02
CA TYR A 158 -6.30 -8.58 -10.62
C TYR A 158 -5.21 -9.45 -9.98
N ILE A 159 -4.13 -8.83 -9.49
CA ILE A 159 -2.99 -9.50 -8.85
C ILE A 159 -3.25 -9.77 -7.37
N ALA A 160 -3.91 -8.84 -6.67
CA ALA A 160 -4.09 -8.89 -5.23
C ALA A 160 -5.08 -9.97 -4.78
N ASP A 161 -4.81 -10.54 -3.60
CA ASP A 161 -5.75 -11.41 -2.89
C ASP A 161 -6.70 -10.56 -2.03
N TRP A 162 -6.21 -9.44 -1.52
CA TRP A 162 -6.93 -8.56 -0.60
C TRP A 162 -6.86 -7.09 -1.02
N ALA A 163 -7.94 -6.35 -0.83
CA ALA A 163 -7.97 -4.91 -0.93
C ALA A 163 -8.04 -4.28 0.47
N ILE A 164 -7.23 -3.25 0.66
CA ILE A 164 -7.30 -2.35 1.81
C ILE A 164 -7.82 -1.01 1.30
N VAL A 165 -9.01 -0.62 1.75
CA VAL A 165 -9.69 0.59 1.28
C VAL A 165 -9.40 1.74 2.22
N VAL A 166 -8.75 2.81 1.73
CA VAL A 166 -8.45 3.98 2.58
C VAL A 166 -9.53 5.04 2.44
N LEU A 167 -10.33 5.23 3.49
CA LEU A 167 -11.47 6.16 3.51
C LEU A 167 -11.07 7.51 4.12
N GLN A 168 -11.14 8.60 3.35
CA GLN A 168 -11.11 9.93 3.95
C GLN A 168 -12.44 10.29 4.59
N THR A 169 -12.45 10.82 5.81
CA THR A 169 -13.69 11.15 6.55
C THR A 169 -14.18 12.58 6.30
N GLN A 170 -14.36 12.95 5.03
CA GLN A 170 -15.08 14.17 4.65
C GLN A 170 -16.45 13.80 4.07
N VAL A 171 -17.46 14.65 4.22
CA VAL A 171 -18.86 14.36 3.78
C VAL A 171 -18.96 13.85 2.34
N LYS A 172 -18.14 14.37 1.41
CA LYS A 172 -18.11 13.91 0.00
C LYS A 172 -17.38 12.58 -0.22
N SER A 173 -16.54 12.15 0.71
CA SER A 173 -15.66 10.98 0.57
C SER A 173 -16.35 9.66 0.95
N MET A 174 -17.41 9.70 1.76
CA MET A 174 -18.17 8.50 2.16
C MET A 174 -18.79 7.76 0.98
N ARG A 175 -19.38 8.51 0.04
CA ARG A 175 -19.95 7.96 -1.20
C ARG A 175 -18.89 7.32 -2.09
N ASN A 176 -17.68 7.88 -2.13
CA ASN A 176 -16.63 7.41 -3.04
C ASN A 176 -16.10 6.03 -2.63
N ALA A 177 -16.02 5.74 -1.34
CA ALA A 177 -15.59 4.43 -0.86
C ALA A 177 -16.68 3.35 -1.09
N MET A 178 -17.97 3.69 -0.97
CA MET A 178 -19.04 2.78 -1.42
C MET A 178 -18.94 2.48 -2.92
N GLN A 179 -18.74 3.51 -3.75
CA GLN A 179 -18.54 3.32 -5.19
C GLN A 179 -17.31 2.46 -5.49
N TYR A 180 -16.26 2.56 -4.68
CA TYR A 180 -15.08 1.71 -4.79
C TYR A 180 -15.41 0.24 -4.51
N LEU A 181 -16.16 -0.04 -3.43
CA LEU A 181 -16.61 -1.39 -3.11
C LEU A 181 -17.56 -1.96 -4.17
N GLU A 182 -18.54 -1.18 -4.62
CA GLU A 182 -19.45 -1.59 -5.72
C GLU A 182 -18.68 -1.92 -7.00
N TYR A 183 -17.65 -1.11 -7.31
CA TYR A 183 -16.79 -1.37 -8.46
C TYR A 183 -15.93 -2.62 -8.27
N MET A 184 -15.41 -2.87 -7.07
CA MET A 184 -14.69 -4.10 -6.77
C MET A 184 -15.57 -5.33 -6.95
N ASP A 185 -16.81 -5.31 -6.42
CA ASP A 185 -17.78 -6.40 -6.60
C ASP A 185 -18.07 -6.66 -8.08
N PHE A 186 -18.20 -5.58 -8.87
CA PHE A 186 -18.32 -5.69 -10.33
C PHE A 186 -17.06 -6.31 -10.94
N PHE A 187 -15.87 -5.82 -10.56
CA PHE A 187 -14.58 -6.27 -11.10
C PHE A 187 -14.31 -7.75 -10.82
N VAL A 188 -14.58 -8.20 -9.59
CA VAL A 188 -14.48 -9.60 -9.16
C VAL A 188 -15.34 -10.50 -10.04
N LYS A 189 -16.59 -10.11 -10.28
CA LYS A 189 -17.54 -10.88 -11.11
C LYS A 189 -17.17 -10.88 -12.58
N GLU A 190 -16.73 -9.73 -13.11
CA GLU A 190 -16.39 -9.57 -14.52
C GLU A 190 -15.12 -10.34 -14.90
N PHE A 191 -14.10 -10.34 -14.04
CA PHE A 191 -12.78 -10.91 -14.32
C PHE A 191 -12.48 -12.21 -13.56
N ASP A 192 -13.44 -12.73 -12.79
CA ASP A 192 -13.35 -13.98 -12.02
C ASP A 192 -12.11 -14.01 -11.11
N THR A 193 -11.97 -12.99 -10.25
CA THR A 193 -10.81 -12.83 -9.36
C THR A 193 -11.16 -13.14 -7.91
N ASN A 194 -10.18 -13.67 -7.16
CA ASN A 194 -10.32 -13.92 -5.72
C ASN A 194 -9.90 -12.69 -4.89
N LEU A 195 -10.47 -11.52 -5.21
CA LEU A 195 -10.16 -10.27 -4.51
C LEU A 195 -11.17 -10.02 -3.39
N TYR A 196 -10.71 -10.04 -2.15
CA TYR A 196 -11.53 -9.82 -0.97
C TYR A 196 -11.23 -8.47 -0.30
N VAL A 197 -12.13 -7.95 0.52
CA VAL A 197 -11.89 -6.73 1.29
C VAL A 197 -11.30 -7.11 2.66
N ALA A 198 -10.02 -6.81 2.89
CA ALA A 198 -9.38 -7.03 4.20
C ALA A 198 -9.89 -6.02 5.23
N GLY A 199 -10.12 -4.77 4.81
CA GLY A 199 -10.72 -3.77 5.66
C GLY A 199 -10.75 -2.38 5.05
N VAL A 200 -11.57 -1.52 5.66
CA VAL A 200 -11.69 -0.11 5.34
C VAL A 200 -11.00 0.69 6.43
N ILE A 201 -9.87 1.33 6.13
CA ILE A 201 -9.10 2.16 7.07
C ILE A 201 -9.64 3.59 7.04
N PRO A 202 -10.24 4.09 8.13
CA PRO A 202 -10.62 5.49 8.24
C PRO A 202 -9.39 6.39 8.44
N PHE A 203 -9.16 7.32 7.51
CA PHE A 203 -8.04 8.25 7.49
C PHE A 203 -8.54 9.71 7.56
N MET A 204 -8.45 10.33 8.73
CA MET A 204 -8.95 11.68 8.98
C MET A 204 -7.85 12.74 8.85
N LEU A 205 -8.14 13.87 8.22
CA LEU A 205 -7.15 14.95 8.05
C LEU A 205 -6.98 15.84 9.28
N GLU A 206 -8.04 15.97 10.08
CA GLU A 206 -8.09 16.76 11.31
C GLU A 206 -8.82 15.95 12.38
N SER A 207 -8.56 16.27 13.64
CA SER A 207 -9.18 15.60 14.78
C SER A 207 -10.17 16.55 15.45
N GLY A 208 -11.45 16.22 15.41
CA GLY A 208 -12.30 16.43 16.58
C GLY A 208 -13.41 17.46 16.46
N ASP A 209 -14.04 17.59 15.29
CA ASP A 209 -15.34 18.26 15.21
C ASP A 209 -16.49 17.25 15.31
N ALA A 210 -17.68 17.73 15.70
CA ALA A 210 -18.90 16.91 15.74
C ALA A 210 -19.19 16.21 14.39
N VAL A 211 -18.70 16.80 13.29
CA VAL A 211 -18.77 16.24 11.95
C VAL A 211 -17.97 14.94 11.82
N ASP A 212 -16.76 14.85 12.40
CA ASP A 212 -15.91 13.66 12.27
C ASP A 212 -16.53 12.45 13.00
N GLN A 213 -17.14 12.69 14.16
CA GLN A 213 -17.85 11.66 14.93
C GLN A 213 -19.10 11.16 14.20
N GLU A 214 -19.83 12.07 13.57
CA GLU A 214 -20.98 11.72 12.73
C GLU A 214 -20.54 10.93 11.49
N MET A 215 -19.44 11.32 10.84
CA MET A 215 -18.88 10.58 9.71
C MET A 215 -18.39 9.19 10.10
N TYR A 216 -17.76 9.05 11.27
CA TYR A 216 -17.34 7.75 11.78
C TYR A 216 -18.54 6.83 12.03
N LYS A 217 -19.64 7.34 12.62
CA LYS A 217 -20.88 6.56 12.80
C LYS A 217 -21.48 6.13 11.46
N GLN A 218 -21.54 7.03 10.48
CA GLN A 218 -22.02 6.67 9.14
C GLN A 218 -21.10 5.63 8.47
N ALA A 219 -19.79 5.68 8.71
CA ALA A 219 -18.87 4.66 8.22
C ALA A 219 -19.15 3.30 8.87
N GLN A 220 -19.44 3.28 10.18
CA GLN A 220 -19.83 2.06 10.87
C GLN A 220 -21.15 1.48 10.33
N GLU A 221 -22.13 2.33 10.00
CA GLU A 221 -23.41 1.88 9.43
C GLU A 221 -23.24 1.31 8.01
N ILE A 222 -22.36 1.91 7.20
CA ILE A 222 -22.16 1.51 5.79
C ILE A 222 -21.25 0.29 5.66
N TYR A 223 -20.10 0.32 6.33
CA TYR A 223 -19.05 -0.69 6.17
C TYR A 223 -19.12 -1.80 7.22
N GLY A 224 -19.92 -1.60 8.27
CA GLY A 224 -20.18 -2.61 9.30
C GLY A 224 -18.89 -3.18 9.87
N GLU A 225 -18.76 -4.50 9.77
CA GLU A 225 -17.63 -5.26 10.29
C GLU A 225 -16.35 -5.10 9.44
N HIS A 226 -16.43 -4.56 8.22
CA HIS A 226 -15.22 -4.28 7.42
C HIS A 226 -14.49 -3.01 7.84
N LEU A 227 -15.11 -2.14 8.66
CA LEU A 227 -14.46 -0.91 9.11
C LEU A 227 -13.42 -1.20 10.20
N ILE A 228 -12.17 -0.79 9.95
CA ILE A 228 -11.11 -0.84 10.95
C ILE A 228 -11.40 0.17 12.06
N LYS A 229 -11.31 -0.29 13.31
CA LYS A 229 -11.62 0.51 14.51
C LYS A 229 -10.54 1.54 14.79
N ASN A 230 -9.28 1.21 14.50
CA ASN A 230 -8.16 2.13 14.61
C ASN A 230 -8.17 3.20 13.50
N VAL A 231 -8.43 4.45 13.90
CA VAL A 231 -8.51 5.60 13.00
C VAL A 231 -7.14 6.23 12.78
N VAL A 232 -6.77 6.41 11.51
CA VAL A 232 -5.55 7.14 11.14
C VAL A 232 -5.83 8.63 11.11
N LEU A 233 -5.34 9.35 12.13
CA LEU A 233 -5.30 10.80 12.10
C LEU A 233 -4.04 11.24 11.33
N LYS A 234 -4.20 12.11 10.32
CA LYS A 234 -3.10 12.72 9.56
C LYS A 234 -2.33 13.71 10.44
N ASN A 235 -1.62 13.17 11.41
CA ASN A 235 -0.84 13.92 12.37
C ASN A 235 0.41 14.50 11.69
N ALA A 236 1.04 15.47 12.36
CA ALA A 236 2.24 16.12 11.85
C ALA A 236 3.41 15.15 11.63
N ARG A 237 3.41 13.97 12.27
CA ARG A 237 4.49 12.98 12.12
C ARG A 237 4.37 12.17 10.84
N LEU A 238 3.18 11.67 10.49
CA LEU A 238 2.96 10.99 9.21
C LEU A 238 3.28 11.91 8.02
N LYS A 239 2.86 13.19 8.08
CA LYS A 239 3.24 14.21 7.07
C LYS A 239 4.74 14.45 7.00
N ARG A 240 5.46 14.24 8.10
CA ARG A 240 6.90 14.45 8.14
C ARG A 240 7.66 13.29 7.50
N TYR A 241 7.13 12.08 7.56
CA TYR A 241 7.71 10.92 6.87
C TYR A 241 7.77 11.12 5.36
N ASP A 242 6.82 11.85 4.76
CA ASP A 242 6.87 12.25 3.34
C ASP A 242 8.19 12.95 2.96
N GLY A 243 8.82 13.68 3.90
CA GLY A 243 10.08 14.41 3.66
C GLY A 243 11.28 13.91 4.46
N SER A 244 11.11 13.00 5.41
CA SER A 244 12.19 12.45 6.22
C SER A 244 12.41 10.96 6.06
N GLY A 245 11.49 10.23 5.41
CA GLY A 245 11.39 8.78 5.55
C GLY A 245 10.85 8.37 6.92
N ILE A 246 10.52 7.10 7.06
CA ILE A 246 10.12 6.47 8.32
C ILE A 246 11.35 6.39 9.23
N THR A 247 11.16 6.65 10.52
CA THR A 247 12.26 6.68 11.49
C THR A 247 11.89 5.97 12.79
N MET A 248 12.84 5.25 13.38
CA MET A 248 12.72 4.71 14.74
C MET A 248 13.64 5.46 15.72
N GLU A 249 13.57 6.80 15.70
CA GLU A 249 14.45 7.64 16.51
C GLU A 249 14.29 7.37 18.01
N LYS A 250 15.41 7.11 18.70
CA LYS A 250 15.45 6.91 20.14
C LYS A 250 15.80 8.21 20.88
N THR A 251 15.23 8.38 22.05
CA THR A 251 15.62 9.39 23.04
C THR A 251 17.00 9.05 23.60
N LYS A 252 17.64 9.99 24.33
CA LYS A 252 18.89 9.72 25.06
C LYS A 252 18.81 8.53 26.04
N LYS A 253 17.60 8.12 26.43
CA LYS A 253 17.33 6.98 27.31
C LYS A 253 17.08 5.67 26.55
N GLY A 254 17.25 5.65 25.22
CA GLY A 254 17.03 4.47 24.37
C GLY A 254 15.57 4.18 24.02
N LEU A 255 14.60 4.94 24.56
CA LEU A 255 13.17 4.78 24.24
C LEU A 255 12.83 5.46 22.92
N LEU A 256 11.94 4.86 22.10
CA LEU A 256 11.38 5.53 20.92
C LEU A 256 10.79 6.89 21.28
N LYS A 257 11.06 7.89 20.45
CA LYS A 257 10.45 9.21 20.60
C LYS A 257 8.92 9.07 20.51
N GLN A 258 8.22 9.85 21.35
CA GLN A 258 6.78 9.66 21.59
C GLN A 258 5.94 9.73 20.31
N TRP A 259 6.29 10.61 19.37
CA TRP A 259 5.55 10.79 18.12
C TRP A 259 5.76 9.67 17.11
N ASP A 260 6.96 9.07 17.08
CA ASP A 260 7.24 7.86 16.29
C ASP A 260 6.43 6.72 16.88
N ARG A 261 6.60 6.49 18.18
CA ARG A 261 5.92 5.42 18.92
C ARG A 261 4.42 5.37 18.65
N LYS A 262 3.72 6.51 18.73
CA LYS A 262 2.26 6.57 18.49
C LYS A 262 1.87 6.17 17.07
N SER A 263 2.68 6.53 16.08
CA SER A 263 2.40 6.21 14.68
C SER A 263 2.63 4.72 14.42
N HIS A 264 3.73 4.17 14.93
CA HIS A 264 4.02 2.73 14.84
C HIS A 264 2.97 1.88 15.59
N GLU A 265 2.67 2.20 16.86
CA GLU A 265 1.65 1.47 17.65
C GLU A 265 0.27 1.44 16.96
N LEU A 266 -0.10 2.54 16.28
CA LEU A 266 -1.33 2.61 15.51
C LEU A 266 -1.33 1.63 14.33
N PHE A 267 -0.29 1.66 13.49
CA PHE A 267 -0.23 0.80 12.30
C PHE A 267 -0.04 -0.68 12.67
N ILE A 268 0.66 -0.99 13.76
CA ILE A 268 0.70 -2.35 14.34
C ILE A 268 -0.71 -2.81 14.74
N SER A 269 -1.50 -1.92 15.35
CA SER A 269 -2.88 -2.26 15.74
C SER A 269 -3.79 -2.44 14.52
N ILE A 270 -3.61 -1.65 13.46
CA ILE A 270 -4.33 -1.80 12.19
C ILE A 270 -3.97 -3.13 11.52
N LEU A 271 -2.68 -3.51 11.46
CA LEU A 271 -2.27 -4.81 10.91
C LEU A 271 -2.97 -5.97 11.63
N LYS A 272 -3.00 -5.92 12.96
CA LYS A 272 -3.68 -6.94 13.75
C LYS A 272 -5.19 -7.02 13.44
N GLU A 273 -5.88 -5.89 13.30
CA GLU A 273 -7.30 -5.87 12.92
C GLU A 273 -7.54 -6.43 11.53
N LEU A 274 -6.67 -6.11 10.56
CA LEU A 274 -6.75 -6.67 9.20
C LEU A 274 -6.60 -8.19 9.24
N GLU A 275 -5.61 -8.72 9.98
CA GLU A 275 -5.43 -10.16 10.14
C GLU A 275 -6.64 -10.83 10.82
N GLU A 276 -7.24 -10.19 11.83
CA GLU A 276 -8.47 -10.68 12.48
C GLU A 276 -9.64 -10.78 11.48
N HIS A 277 -9.84 -9.75 10.64
CA HIS A 277 -10.90 -9.75 9.63
C HIS A 277 -10.68 -10.80 8.54
N GLU A 278 -9.45 -10.97 8.06
CA GLU A 278 -9.11 -11.98 7.07
C GLU A 278 -9.37 -13.40 7.57
N ASN A 279 -9.07 -13.66 8.85
CA ASN A 279 -9.34 -14.97 9.47
C ASN A 279 -10.85 -15.26 9.56
N TRP A 280 -11.69 -14.25 9.82
CA TRP A 280 -13.15 -14.43 9.79
C TRP A 280 -13.66 -14.83 8.40
N TYR A 281 -13.13 -14.23 7.33
CA TYR A 281 -13.47 -14.64 5.97
C TYR A 281 -13.09 -16.11 5.70
N ALA A 282 -11.91 -16.55 6.15
CA ALA A 282 -11.45 -17.92 5.98
C ALA A 282 -12.26 -18.96 6.77
N GLU A 283 -12.99 -18.57 7.82
CA GLU A 283 -13.87 -19.45 8.60
C GLU A 283 -15.29 -19.58 8.02
N VAL A 284 -15.68 -18.69 7.10
CA VAL A 284 -17.04 -18.59 6.54
C VAL A 284 -17.16 -19.23 5.15
N GLU A 285 -16.04 -19.41 4.43
CA GLU A 285 -15.93 -20.19 3.18
C GLU A 285 -15.69 -21.69 3.41
#